data_AF-A0A8C0VE07-F1
#
_entry.id   AF-A0A8C0VE07-F1
#
_cell.length_a   1.000
_cell.length_b   1.000
_cell.length_c   1.000
_cell.angle_alpha   90.00
_cell.angle_beta   90.00
_cell.angle_gamma   90.00
#
_symmetry.space_group_name_H-M   'P 1'
#
loop_
_entity.id
_entity.type
_entity.pdbx_description
1 polymer ?
#
loop_
_entity_poly.entity_id
_entity_poly.type
_entity_poly.pdbx_seq_one_letter_code
_entity_poly.pdbx_strand_id
1 'polypeptide(L)'
;MSARRALKAVLVDLNGTLHVEDSAVPGAQEALKRLRSAPVTVRFVTNTTKESKRDLLERLTGLGFDIAEHEIFTSLTAARNLLEQQQVRPLLLVDDKALPDFTGIGTDNPNAVVVGLAPEHFHYEMMNRAFRLILDGAPLIAIHKARYFKKKDGLCLGPGPFVTGLEYATDTKATVVGKPEKTFFLEALRGTGCAPEEAVMIGDVRGHQPSSPAQQCSAALRGGQGLQRGVPKDGTVISREKTELGKGLEPQERLRELGKGLSLEKRRLRGPLWLCTSPCQEGTAGGVGLCCQGTGTGGEGTASGWARGGLEV
;
A
#
# COMPACT_ATOMS: atom_id res chain seq x y z
N MET A 1 27.64 -13.91 -10.22
CA MET A 1 26.65 -13.75 -11.32
C MET A 1 25.27 -13.98 -10.74
N SER A 2 24.41 -12.95 -10.65
CA SER A 2 23.03 -13.15 -10.16
C SER A 2 22.13 -13.50 -11.34
N ALA A 3 21.54 -14.69 -11.32
CA ALA A 3 20.64 -15.17 -12.36
C ALA A 3 19.39 -14.28 -12.41
N ARG A 4 18.97 -13.88 -13.62
CA ARG A 4 17.74 -13.12 -13.83
C ARG A 4 16.56 -14.04 -13.57
N ARG A 5 15.71 -13.70 -12.61
CA ARG A 5 14.42 -14.37 -12.42
C ARG A 5 13.42 -13.78 -13.40
N ALA A 6 12.67 -14.64 -14.08
CA ALA A 6 11.56 -14.22 -14.93
C ALA A 6 10.43 -13.65 -14.06
N LEU A 7 9.82 -12.55 -14.51
CA LEU A 7 8.58 -12.05 -13.88
C LEU A 7 7.46 -13.06 -14.17
N LYS A 8 6.77 -13.49 -13.12
CA LYS A 8 5.67 -14.44 -13.20
C LYS A 8 4.35 -13.86 -12.70
N ALA A 9 4.38 -12.84 -11.85
CA ALA A 9 3.18 -12.22 -11.31
C ALA A 9 3.20 -10.69 -11.38
N VAL A 10 2.03 -10.09 -11.57
CA VAL A 10 1.82 -8.65 -11.53
C VAL A 10 0.67 -8.35 -10.58
N LEU A 11 0.97 -7.66 -9.48
CA LEU A 11 -0.01 -7.06 -8.60
C LEU A 11 -0.37 -5.67 -9.15
N VAL A 12 -1.65 -5.39 -9.34
CA VAL A 12 -2.13 -4.12 -9.90
C VAL A 12 -3.07 -3.46 -8.89
N ASP A 13 -2.71 -2.27 -8.42
CA ASP A 13 -3.60 -1.45 -7.61
C ASP A 13 -4.84 -1.04 -8.41
N LEU A 14 -5.96 -0.85 -7.73
CA LEU A 14 -7.22 -0.49 -8.38
C LEU A 14 -7.45 1.02 -8.34
N ASN A 15 -7.65 1.55 -7.13
CA ASN A 15 -7.91 2.96 -6.91
C ASN A 15 -6.71 3.79 -7.36
N GLY A 16 -6.97 4.81 -8.19
CA GLY A 16 -5.95 5.72 -8.71
C GLY A 16 -5.04 5.15 -9.80
N THR A 17 -5.15 3.86 -10.10
CA THR A 17 -4.33 3.16 -11.10
C THR A 17 -5.16 2.66 -12.29
N LEU A 18 -6.25 1.92 -12.01
CA LEU A 18 -7.19 1.51 -13.05
C LEU A 18 -8.42 2.43 -13.12
N HIS A 19 -8.87 2.97 -11.97
CA HIS A 19 -10.02 3.85 -11.92
C HIS A 19 -9.88 4.92 -10.83
N VAL A 20 -10.58 6.03 -11.00
CA VAL A 20 -10.77 7.06 -9.99
C VAL A 20 -12.27 7.22 -9.82
N GLU A 21 -12.78 6.91 -8.62
CA GLU A 21 -14.23 6.81 -8.38
C GLU A 21 -14.88 5.88 -9.43
N ASP A 22 -15.89 6.39 -10.13
CA ASP A 22 -16.67 5.67 -11.15
C ASP A 22 -16.15 5.89 -12.58
N SER A 23 -14.89 6.30 -12.73
CA SER A 23 -14.28 6.55 -14.04
C SER A 23 -13.01 5.75 -14.22
N ALA A 24 -12.91 5.02 -15.33
CA ALA A 24 -11.67 4.36 -15.73
C ALA A 24 -10.57 5.39 -16.03
N VAL A 25 -9.34 5.08 -15.62
CA VAL A 25 -8.17 5.87 -16.00
C VAL A 25 -7.96 5.74 -17.52
N PRO A 26 -7.77 6.84 -18.27
CA PRO A 26 -7.65 6.78 -19.72
C PRO A 26 -6.59 5.78 -20.20
N GLY A 27 -7.01 4.83 -21.03
CA GLY A 27 -6.15 3.81 -21.61
C GLY A 27 -5.83 2.61 -20.69
N ALA A 28 -6.38 2.56 -19.47
CA ALA A 28 -6.16 1.45 -18.53
C ALA A 28 -6.73 0.13 -19.04
N GLN A 29 -7.92 0.11 -19.66
CA GLN A 29 -8.50 -1.12 -20.21
C GLN A 29 -7.60 -1.74 -21.28
N GLU A 30 -7.10 -0.90 -22.21
CA GLU A 30 -6.21 -1.32 -23.29
C GLU A 30 -4.87 -1.84 -22.76
N ALA A 31 -4.35 -1.21 -21.71
CA ALA A 31 -3.11 -1.62 -21.08
C ALA A 31 -3.27 -2.95 -20.33
N LEU A 32 -4.41 -3.18 -19.67
CA LEU A 32 -4.73 -4.46 -19.04
C LEU A 32 -4.86 -5.58 -20.07
N LYS A 33 -5.53 -5.34 -21.21
CA LYS A 33 -5.62 -6.32 -22.31
C LYS A 33 -4.24 -6.76 -22.80
N ARG A 34 -3.31 -5.81 -22.94
CA ARG A 34 -1.91 -6.12 -23.31
C ARG A 34 -1.18 -6.90 -22.23
N LEU A 35 -1.37 -6.54 -20.96
CA LEU A 35 -0.79 -7.28 -19.85
C LEU A 35 -1.25 -8.75 -19.84
N ARG A 36 -2.53 -9.00 -20.13
CA ARG A 36 -3.08 -10.36 -20.26
C ARG A 36 -2.49 -11.19 -21.40
N SER A 37 -1.94 -10.56 -22.45
CA SER A 37 -1.24 -11.30 -23.51
C SER A 37 0.17 -11.78 -23.12
N ALA A 38 0.71 -11.34 -21.98
CA ALA A 38 1.98 -11.80 -21.46
C ALA A 38 1.79 -13.06 -20.58
N PRO A 39 2.80 -13.93 -20.47
CA PRO A 39 2.74 -15.14 -19.65
C PRO A 39 2.95 -14.83 -18.16
N VAL A 40 2.09 -13.99 -17.59
CA VAL A 40 2.12 -13.56 -16.19
C VAL A 40 0.76 -13.72 -15.52
N THR A 41 0.75 -14.11 -14.26
CA THR A 41 -0.45 -14.07 -13.42
C THR A 41 -0.74 -12.64 -12.99
N VAL A 42 -1.97 -12.17 -13.22
CA VAL A 42 -2.40 -10.84 -12.78
C VAL A 42 -3.24 -10.98 -11.51
N ARG A 43 -2.97 -10.13 -10.51
CA ARG A 43 -3.78 -10.00 -9.29
C ARG A 43 -4.08 -8.54 -9.05
N PHE A 44 -5.35 -8.23 -8.83
CA PHE A 44 -5.79 -6.88 -8.51
C PHE A 44 -5.84 -6.70 -7.01
N VAL A 45 -5.24 -5.63 -6.50
CA VAL A 45 -5.13 -5.38 -5.06
C VAL A 45 -5.69 -4.03 -4.67
N THR A 46 -6.36 -3.92 -3.52
CA THR A 46 -6.86 -2.62 -3.02
C THR A 46 -7.06 -2.58 -1.51
N ASN A 47 -6.88 -1.39 -0.92
CA ASN A 47 -7.25 -1.11 0.47
C ASN A 47 -8.67 -0.54 0.53
N THR A 48 -9.68 -1.39 0.29
CA THR A 48 -11.07 -1.02 0.53
C THR A 48 -11.53 -1.43 1.92
N THR A 49 -12.38 -0.62 2.53
CA THR A 49 -13.03 -0.88 3.83
C THR A 49 -14.55 -0.88 3.78
N LYS A 50 -15.11 -0.52 2.62
CA LYS A 50 -16.54 -0.17 2.49
C LYS A 50 -17.28 -0.90 1.40
N GLU A 51 -16.59 -1.70 0.62
CA GLU A 51 -17.16 -2.30 -0.57
C GLU A 51 -16.72 -3.74 -0.63
N SER A 52 -17.69 -4.63 -0.83
CA SER A 52 -17.42 -6.05 -0.98
C SER A 52 -16.61 -6.32 -2.24
N LYS A 53 -15.95 -7.48 -2.30
CA LYS A 53 -15.26 -7.95 -3.50
C LYS A 53 -16.19 -8.05 -4.70
N ARG A 54 -17.44 -8.45 -4.46
CA ARG A 54 -18.48 -8.58 -5.49
C ARG A 54 -18.84 -7.22 -6.07
N ASP A 55 -19.15 -6.23 -5.23
CA ASP A 55 -19.53 -4.89 -5.70
C ASP A 55 -18.38 -4.24 -6.48
N LEU A 56 -17.15 -4.43 -6.00
CA LEU A 56 -15.94 -3.99 -6.68
C LEU A 56 -15.79 -4.63 -8.07
N LEU A 57 -16.07 -5.92 -8.19
CA LEU A 57 -16.06 -6.64 -9.47
C LEU A 57 -17.13 -6.11 -10.43
N GLU A 58 -18.37 -5.96 -9.95
CA GLU A 58 -19.49 -5.42 -10.74
C GLU A 58 -19.16 -4.01 -11.26
N ARG A 59 -18.56 -3.14 -10.43
CA ARG A 59 -18.10 -1.82 -10.88
C ARG A 59 -17.00 -1.92 -11.94
N LEU A 60 -15.95 -2.70 -11.71
CA LEU A 60 -14.82 -2.80 -12.64
C LEU A 60 -15.23 -3.39 -13.99
N THR A 61 -16.10 -4.39 -13.99
CA THR A 61 -16.67 -4.96 -15.22
C THR A 61 -17.58 -3.96 -15.93
N GLY A 62 -18.38 -3.18 -15.20
CA GLY A 62 -19.15 -2.05 -15.73
C GLY A 62 -18.29 -0.96 -16.39
N LEU A 63 -17.05 -0.78 -15.93
CA LEU A 63 -16.06 0.11 -16.54
C LEU A 63 -15.34 -0.50 -17.77
N GLY A 64 -15.71 -1.71 -18.17
CA GLY A 64 -15.15 -2.40 -19.33
C GLY A 64 -13.82 -3.12 -19.06
N PHE A 65 -13.48 -3.37 -17.80
CA PHE A 65 -12.34 -4.22 -17.47
C PHE A 65 -12.73 -5.70 -17.48
N ASP A 66 -11.97 -6.50 -18.21
CA ASP A 66 -12.06 -7.96 -18.17
C ASP A 66 -11.29 -8.47 -16.95
N ILE A 67 -11.99 -8.68 -15.84
CA ILE A 67 -11.47 -9.09 -14.52
C ILE A 67 -12.36 -10.20 -13.96
N ALA A 68 -11.75 -11.23 -13.39
CA ALA A 68 -12.45 -12.28 -12.67
C ALA A 68 -12.35 -12.10 -11.15
N GLU A 69 -13.37 -12.56 -10.43
CA GLU A 69 -13.45 -12.41 -8.96
C GLU A 69 -12.21 -12.97 -8.23
N HIS A 70 -11.73 -14.14 -8.66
CA HIS A 70 -10.60 -14.81 -8.05
C HIS A 70 -9.27 -14.06 -8.23
N GLU A 71 -9.20 -13.09 -9.15
CA GLU A 71 -8.03 -12.25 -9.36
C GLU A 71 -7.98 -11.08 -8.37
N ILE A 72 -9.09 -10.76 -7.69
CA ILE A 72 -9.21 -9.62 -6.78
C ILE A 72 -8.84 -10.03 -5.34
N PHE A 73 -7.90 -9.29 -4.76
CA PHE A 73 -7.47 -9.42 -3.37
C PHE A 73 -7.60 -8.07 -2.64
N THR A 74 -8.54 -8.01 -1.69
CA THR A 74 -8.84 -6.78 -0.93
C THR A 74 -8.23 -6.85 0.48
N SER A 75 -8.09 -5.70 1.14
CA SER A 75 -7.76 -5.67 2.57
C SER A 75 -8.84 -6.32 3.45
N LEU A 76 -10.09 -6.38 2.98
CA LEU A 76 -11.16 -7.19 3.59
C LEU A 76 -10.88 -8.69 3.48
N THR A 77 -10.44 -9.16 2.30
CA THR A 77 -10.00 -10.55 2.10
C THR A 77 -8.83 -10.88 3.03
N ALA A 78 -7.86 -9.97 3.16
CA ALA A 78 -6.74 -10.16 4.09
C ALA A 78 -7.20 -10.25 5.56
N ALA A 79 -8.17 -9.42 5.98
CA ALA A 79 -8.78 -9.50 7.30
C ALA A 79 -9.49 -10.84 7.52
N ARG A 80 -10.31 -11.27 6.55
CA ARG A 80 -11.01 -12.56 6.58
C ARG A 80 -10.04 -13.73 6.73
N ASN A 81 -8.99 -13.77 5.91
CA ASN A 81 -7.97 -14.83 5.98
C ASN A 81 -7.32 -14.90 7.37
N LEU A 82 -7.03 -13.74 7.98
CA LEU A 82 -6.45 -13.69 9.32
C LEU A 82 -7.42 -14.22 10.38
N LEU A 83 -8.71 -13.88 10.29
CA LEU A 83 -9.74 -14.39 11.20
C LEU A 83 -9.88 -15.92 11.10
N GLU A 84 -9.90 -16.46 9.88
CA GLU A 84 -9.97 -17.90 9.63
C GLU A 84 -8.71 -18.62 10.15
N GLN A 85 -7.53 -18.05 9.91
CA GLN A 85 -6.26 -18.59 10.40
C GLN A 85 -6.18 -18.60 11.93
N GLN A 86 -6.71 -17.56 12.60
CA GLN A 86 -6.72 -17.46 14.06
C GLN A 86 -7.92 -18.18 14.70
N GLN A 87 -8.89 -18.63 13.89
CA GLN A 87 -10.13 -19.26 14.34
C GLN A 87 -10.90 -18.42 15.37
N VAL A 88 -10.96 -17.10 15.13
CA VAL A 88 -11.62 -16.11 16.01
C VAL A 88 -12.95 -15.65 15.42
N ARG A 89 -13.84 -15.18 16.31
CA ARG A 89 -15.15 -14.61 16.00
C ARG A 89 -15.09 -13.08 16.18
N PRO A 90 -15.19 -12.28 15.12
CA PRO A 90 -14.99 -10.84 15.22
C PRO A 90 -16.24 -10.08 15.67
N LEU A 91 -16.03 -9.03 16.45
CA LEU A 91 -16.86 -7.84 16.41
C LEU A 91 -16.42 -7.03 15.19
N LEU A 92 -17.30 -6.93 14.18
CA LEU A 92 -17.03 -6.23 12.93
C LEU A 92 -17.46 -4.76 13.02
N LEU A 93 -16.50 -3.83 13.07
CA LEU A 93 -16.71 -2.39 12.94
C LEU A 93 -16.34 -2.00 11.50
N VAL A 94 -17.12 -2.47 10.55
CA VAL A 94 -16.97 -2.24 9.10
C VAL A 94 -18.26 -1.67 8.52
N ASP A 95 -18.22 -1.09 7.33
CA ASP A 95 -19.44 -0.66 6.64
C ASP A 95 -20.31 -1.88 6.30
N ASP A 96 -21.64 -1.76 6.36
CA ASP A 96 -22.57 -2.87 6.06
C ASP A 96 -22.33 -3.47 4.68
N LYS A 97 -21.91 -2.65 3.71
CA LYS A 97 -21.56 -3.08 2.35
C LYS A 97 -20.33 -3.98 2.29
N ALA A 98 -19.50 -4.00 3.34
CA ALA A 98 -18.34 -4.88 3.44
C ALA A 98 -18.66 -6.22 4.12
N LEU A 99 -19.82 -6.36 4.79
CA LEU A 99 -20.21 -7.60 5.48
C LEU A 99 -20.27 -8.83 4.57
N PRO A 100 -20.64 -8.76 3.27
CA PRO A 100 -20.61 -9.93 2.40
C PRO A 100 -19.25 -10.64 2.35
N ASP A 101 -18.14 -9.90 2.45
CA ASP A 101 -16.77 -10.47 2.46
C ASP A 101 -16.49 -11.32 3.72
N PHE A 102 -17.29 -11.18 4.79
CA PHE A 102 -17.19 -11.94 6.03
C PHE A 102 -18.27 -13.02 6.19
N THR A 103 -19.08 -13.27 5.16
CA THR A 103 -20.12 -14.31 5.19
C THR A 103 -19.52 -15.67 5.57
N GLY A 104 -20.14 -16.38 6.52
CA GLY A 104 -19.66 -17.66 7.03
C GLY A 104 -18.66 -17.58 8.19
N ILE A 105 -18.22 -16.38 8.58
CA ILE A 105 -17.48 -16.17 9.84
C ILE A 105 -18.50 -15.97 10.98
N GLY A 106 -18.39 -16.77 12.04
CA GLY A 106 -19.24 -16.62 13.22
C GLY A 106 -18.96 -15.30 13.95
N THR A 107 -20.01 -14.56 14.30
CA THR A 107 -19.93 -13.24 14.98
C THR A 107 -20.60 -13.23 16.35
N ASP A 108 -21.18 -14.37 16.75
CA ASP A 108 -21.72 -14.59 18.08
C ASP A 108 -20.59 -14.62 19.13
N ASN A 109 -20.84 -14.06 20.31
CA ASN A 109 -19.88 -14.00 21.42
C ASN A 109 -18.46 -13.63 20.94
N PRO A 110 -18.27 -12.41 20.41
CA PRO A 110 -17.06 -12.03 19.71
C PRO A 110 -15.84 -12.08 20.63
N ASN A 111 -14.72 -12.58 20.10
CA ASN A 111 -13.42 -12.67 20.78
C ASN A 111 -12.27 -12.10 19.93
N ALA A 112 -12.59 -11.31 18.90
CA ALA A 112 -11.68 -10.48 18.12
C ALA A 112 -12.39 -9.16 17.77
N VAL A 113 -11.63 -8.12 17.42
CA VAL A 113 -12.19 -6.84 16.96
C VAL A 113 -11.60 -6.49 15.61
N VAL A 114 -12.44 -6.27 14.60
CA VAL A 114 -12.00 -5.82 13.27
C VAL A 114 -12.49 -4.41 13.03
N VAL A 115 -11.59 -3.50 12.68
CA VAL A 115 -11.90 -2.08 12.45
C VAL A 115 -11.59 -1.70 11.00
N GLY A 116 -12.65 -1.42 10.26
CA GLY A 116 -12.65 -0.72 8.98
C GLY A 116 -13.07 0.74 9.15
N LEU A 117 -13.45 1.41 8.06
CA LEU A 117 -14.06 2.73 8.13
C LEU A 117 -15.58 2.59 8.19
N ALA A 118 -16.13 2.64 9.39
CA ALA A 118 -17.55 2.43 9.67
C ALA A 118 -18.15 3.61 10.45
N PRO A 119 -18.48 4.74 9.78
CA PRO A 119 -18.97 5.94 10.46
C PRO A 119 -20.16 5.67 11.39
N GLU A 120 -21.08 4.79 10.99
CA GLU A 120 -22.27 4.42 11.76
C GLU A 120 -21.96 3.61 13.02
N HIS A 121 -20.75 3.03 13.12
CA HIS A 121 -20.28 2.27 14.27
C HIS A 121 -19.26 3.03 15.13
N PHE A 122 -18.89 4.25 14.74
CA PHE A 122 -17.89 5.07 15.43
C PHE A 122 -18.51 6.00 16.48
N HIS A 123 -19.38 5.43 17.30
CA HIS A 123 -19.99 6.07 18.46
C HIS A 123 -19.53 5.41 19.76
N TYR A 124 -19.75 6.09 20.90
CA TYR A 124 -19.15 5.72 22.18
C TYR A 124 -19.47 4.28 22.61
N GLU A 125 -20.73 3.84 22.49
CA GLU A 125 -21.19 2.53 22.95
C GLU A 125 -20.47 1.40 22.20
N MET A 126 -20.34 1.52 20.88
CA MET A 126 -19.68 0.51 20.06
C MET A 126 -18.16 0.49 20.28
N MET A 127 -17.54 1.66 20.38
CA MET A 127 -16.12 1.78 20.69
C MET A 127 -15.80 1.23 22.09
N ASN A 128 -16.65 1.49 23.08
CA ASN A 128 -16.48 0.96 24.44
C ASN A 128 -16.70 -0.57 24.51
N ARG A 129 -17.61 -1.12 23.67
CA ARG A 129 -17.75 -2.56 23.51
C ARG A 129 -16.47 -3.19 22.93
N ALA A 130 -15.93 -2.61 21.87
CA ALA A 130 -14.67 -3.06 21.27
C ALA A 130 -13.51 -2.97 22.28
N PHE A 131 -13.40 -1.86 23.00
CA PHE A 131 -12.42 -1.65 24.07
C PHE A 131 -12.45 -2.76 25.13
N ARG A 132 -13.64 -3.11 25.65
CA ARG A 132 -13.78 -4.17 26.67
C ARG A 132 -13.32 -5.54 26.15
N LEU A 133 -13.67 -5.89 24.91
CA LEU A 133 -13.20 -7.14 24.31
C LEU A 133 -11.67 -7.19 24.22
N ILE A 134 -11.03 -6.08 23.86
CA ILE A 134 -9.57 -6.01 23.75
C ILE A 134 -8.90 -6.14 25.13
N LEU A 135 -9.48 -5.53 26.18
CA LEU A 135 -9.01 -5.74 27.56
C LEU A 135 -9.12 -7.21 28.00
N ASP A 136 -10.15 -7.91 27.55
CA ASP A 136 -10.33 -9.36 27.78
C ASP A 136 -9.39 -10.23 26.92
N GLY A 137 -8.49 -9.61 26.14
CA GLY A 137 -7.46 -10.29 25.35
C GLY A 137 -7.82 -10.50 23.87
N ALA A 138 -8.94 -9.95 23.38
CA ALA A 138 -9.31 -10.05 21.98
C ALA A 138 -8.27 -9.32 21.08
N PRO A 139 -7.81 -9.92 19.96
CA PRO A 139 -6.92 -9.23 19.04
C PRO A 139 -7.64 -8.08 18.35
N LEU A 140 -6.97 -6.93 18.29
CA LEU A 140 -7.38 -5.78 17.50
C LEU A 140 -6.80 -5.89 16.09
N ILE A 141 -7.67 -6.03 15.08
CA ILE A 141 -7.32 -6.13 13.66
C ILE A 141 -7.79 -4.86 12.96
N ALA A 142 -6.89 -4.13 12.32
CA ALA A 142 -7.22 -2.93 11.56
C ALA A 142 -7.06 -3.18 10.06
N ILE A 143 -8.10 -2.89 9.28
CA ILE A 143 -8.02 -3.04 7.81
C ILE A 143 -6.95 -2.11 7.24
N HIS A 144 -6.93 -0.85 7.68
CA HIS A 144 -5.83 0.11 7.47
C HIS A 144 -5.91 1.24 8.50
N LYS A 145 -4.84 2.03 8.64
CA LYS A 145 -4.75 3.15 9.60
C LYS A 145 -4.65 4.51 8.91
N ALA A 146 -5.46 4.74 7.87
CA ALA A 146 -5.46 6.03 7.18
C ALA A 146 -5.97 7.12 8.14
N ARG A 147 -5.25 8.25 8.22
CA ARG A 147 -5.59 9.38 9.09
C ARG A 147 -6.90 10.04 8.67
N TYR A 148 -7.03 10.27 7.37
CA TYR A 148 -8.17 10.92 6.74
C TYR A 148 -8.31 10.45 5.29
N PHE A 149 -9.44 10.76 4.68
CA PHE A 149 -9.70 10.60 3.24
C PHE A 149 -10.43 11.85 2.72
N LYS A 150 -10.41 12.08 1.41
CA LYS A 150 -11.07 13.23 0.78
C LYS A 150 -12.41 12.80 0.19
N LYS A 151 -13.47 13.54 0.53
CA LYS A 151 -14.78 13.50 -0.14
C LYS A 151 -14.98 14.80 -0.94
N LYS A 152 -16.11 14.91 -1.64
CA LYS A 152 -16.50 16.12 -2.40
C LYS A 152 -16.63 17.36 -1.50
N ASP A 153 -17.03 17.17 -0.25
CA ASP A 153 -17.29 18.21 0.76
C ASP A 153 -16.08 18.52 1.66
N GLY A 154 -14.97 17.77 1.56
CA GLY A 154 -13.74 18.07 2.30
C GLY A 154 -12.98 16.84 2.80
N LEU A 155 -12.06 17.06 3.74
CA LEU A 155 -11.35 16.00 4.43
C LEU A 155 -12.22 15.39 5.53
N CYS A 156 -12.32 14.06 5.53
CA CYS A 156 -13.05 13.30 6.54
C CYS A 156 -12.11 12.38 7.30
N LEU A 157 -12.42 12.09 8.56
CA LEU A 157 -11.64 11.15 9.38
C LEU A 157 -11.64 9.75 8.76
N GLY A 158 -10.47 9.14 8.67
CA GLY A 158 -10.32 7.74 8.30
C GLY A 158 -10.54 6.82 9.51
N PRO A 159 -10.27 5.51 9.37
CA PRO A 159 -10.34 4.59 10.49
C PRO A 159 -9.16 4.73 11.47
N GLY A 160 -8.03 5.31 11.03
CA GLY A 160 -6.80 5.43 11.82
C GLY A 160 -6.98 6.09 13.20
N PRO A 161 -7.69 7.23 13.32
CA PRO A 161 -8.00 7.84 14.61
C PRO A 161 -8.72 6.91 15.60
N PHE A 162 -9.71 6.14 15.13
CA PHE A 162 -10.49 5.22 15.97
C PHE A 162 -9.68 4.00 16.39
N VAL A 163 -8.89 3.44 15.46
CA VAL A 163 -7.92 2.37 15.77
C VAL A 163 -6.92 2.86 16.81
N THR A 164 -6.36 4.06 16.62
CA THR A 164 -5.36 4.63 17.54
C THR A 164 -5.97 4.92 18.91
N GLY A 165 -7.23 5.33 18.98
CA GLY A 165 -7.96 5.49 20.24
C GLY A 165 -8.08 4.18 21.02
N LEU A 166 -8.40 3.07 20.34
CA LEU A 166 -8.45 1.74 20.97
C LEU A 166 -7.06 1.26 21.41
N GLU A 167 -6.05 1.41 20.56
CA GLU A 167 -4.65 1.11 20.90
C GLU A 167 -4.21 1.87 22.15
N TYR A 168 -4.44 3.19 22.18
CA TYR A 168 -4.09 4.04 23.31
C TYR A 168 -4.84 3.64 24.59
N ALA A 169 -6.14 3.37 24.50
CA ALA A 169 -6.95 2.99 25.67
C ALA A 169 -6.53 1.65 26.28
N THR A 170 -5.97 0.75 25.49
CA THR A 170 -5.65 -0.63 25.91
C THR A 170 -4.15 -0.92 26.03
N ASP A 171 -3.29 0.03 25.67
CA ASP A 171 -1.84 -0.15 25.54
C ASP A 171 -1.47 -1.36 24.64
N THR A 172 -2.30 -1.62 23.62
CA THR A 172 -2.07 -2.68 22.62
C THR A 172 -1.80 -2.10 21.24
N LYS A 173 -1.26 -2.91 20.33
CA LYS A 173 -1.08 -2.53 18.92
C LYS A 173 -2.00 -3.34 18.03
N ALA A 174 -2.68 -2.66 17.12
CA ALA A 174 -3.50 -3.31 16.12
C ALA A 174 -2.63 -4.09 15.12
N THR A 175 -3.09 -5.28 14.76
CA THR A 175 -2.58 -5.99 13.58
C THR A 175 -3.18 -5.36 12.34
N VAL A 176 -2.36 -4.61 11.59
CA VAL A 176 -2.79 -4.01 10.32
C VAL A 176 -2.68 -5.06 9.22
N VAL A 177 -3.73 -5.21 8.40
CA VAL A 177 -3.77 -6.25 7.34
C VAL A 177 -3.74 -5.71 5.91
N GLY A 178 -4.03 -4.42 5.71
CA GLY A 178 -3.96 -3.77 4.40
C GLY A 178 -2.55 -3.29 4.02
N LYS A 179 -2.43 -2.73 2.81
CA LYS A 179 -1.23 -1.98 2.39
C LYS A 179 -0.91 -0.89 3.43
N PRO A 180 0.36 -0.67 3.79
CA PRO A 180 1.56 -1.17 3.12
C PRO A 180 2.18 -2.43 3.74
N GLU A 181 1.42 -3.18 4.53
CA GLU A 181 1.97 -4.31 5.29
C GLU A 181 2.50 -5.42 4.39
N LYS A 182 3.63 -6.02 4.80
CA LYS A 182 4.27 -7.11 4.05
C LYS A 182 3.31 -8.28 3.82
N THR A 183 2.57 -8.63 4.86
CA THR A 183 1.61 -9.74 4.88
C THR A 183 0.57 -9.56 3.78
N PHE A 184 0.08 -8.35 3.54
CA PHE A 184 -0.88 -8.07 2.46
C PHE A 184 -0.38 -8.56 1.08
N PHE A 185 0.86 -8.21 0.73
CA PHE A 185 1.44 -8.58 -0.57
C PHE A 185 1.76 -10.07 -0.66
N LEU A 186 2.21 -10.68 0.45
CA LEU A 186 2.46 -12.12 0.50
C LEU A 186 1.16 -12.91 0.34
N GLU A 187 0.09 -12.48 1.00
CA GLU A 187 -1.24 -13.08 0.88
C GLU A 187 -1.82 -12.89 -0.52
N ALA A 188 -1.62 -11.72 -1.15
CA ALA A 188 -2.06 -11.48 -2.53
C ALA A 188 -1.38 -12.43 -3.54
N LEU A 189 -0.16 -12.90 -3.24
CA LEU A 189 0.58 -13.88 -4.05
C LEU A 189 0.28 -15.33 -3.65
N ARG A 190 -0.45 -15.58 -2.56
CA ARG A 190 -0.78 -16.93 -2.11
C ARG A 190 -1.59 -17.66 -3.19
N GLY A 191 -1.23 -18.90 -3.46
CA GLY A 191 -1.87 -19.73 -4.50
C GLY A 191 -1.44 -19.41 -5.94
N THR A 192 -0.60 -18.40 -6.18
CA THR A 192 -0.07 -18.09 -7.52
C THR A 192 1.16 -18.93 -7.90
N GLY A 193 1.78 -19.63 -6.93
CA GLY A 193 3.03 -20.36 -7.12
C GLY A 193 4.26 -19.47 -7.39
N CYS A 194 4.12 -18.15 -7.26
CA CYS A 194 5.17 -17.17 -7.51
C CYS A 194 5.88 -16.77 -6.22
N ALA A 195 7.21 -16.72 -6.25
CA ALA A 195 7.97 -16.09 -5.17
C ALA A 195 7.82 -14.56 -5.26
N PRO A 196 7.91 -13.83 -4.13
CA PRO A 196 7.78 -12.37 -4.18
C PRO A 196 8.83 -11.66 -5.05
N GLU A 197 10.01 -12.26 -5.23
CA GLU A 197 11.05 -11.72 -6.13
C GLU A 197 10.71 -11.92 -7.62
N GLU A 198 9.68 -12.71 -7.94
CA GLU A 198 9.16 -12.95 -9.29
C GLU A 198 7.90 -12.11 -9.57
N ALA A 199 7.52 -11.24 -8.64
CA ALA A 199 6.34 -10.39 -8.74
C ALA A 199 6.72 -8.91 -8.88
N VAL A 200 5.85 -8.13 -9.53
CA VAL A 200 5.92 -6.66 -9.57
C VAL A 200 4.59 -6.06 -9.12
N MET A 201 4.64 -4.95 -8.37
CA MET A 201 3.45 -4.20 -7.96
C MET A 201 3.36 -2.88 -8.74
N ILE A 202 2.21 -2.63 -9.36
CA ILE A 202 1.86 -1.41 -10.09
C ILE A 202 0.82 -0.67 -9.26
N GLY A 203 1.06 0.60 -8.90
CA GLY A 203 0.10 1.39 -8.16
C GLY A 203 0.42 2.88 -8.20
N ASP A 204 -0.57 3.72 -7.89
CA ASP A 204 -0.40 5.16 -7.78
C ASP A 204 0.07 5.56 -6.38
N VAL A 205 0.74 6.71 -6.29
CA VAL A 205 1.21 7.26 -5.01
C VAL A 205 0.22 8.33 -4.58
N ARG A 206 -0.77 7.95 -3.76
CA ARG A 206 -1.55 8.92 -3.00
C ARG A 206 -1.48 8.63 -1.53
N GLY A 207 -0.50 9.25 -0.87
CA GLY A 207 -0.42 9.28 0.58
C GLY A 207 0.89 9.87 1.05
N HIS A 208 0.79 10.70 2.09
CA HIS A 208 1.86 11.33 2.86
C HIS A 208 2.75 10.31 3.61
N GLN A 209 3.10 9.21 2.96
CA GLN A 209 4.07 8.23 3.42
C GLN A 209 5.40 8.47 2.70
N PRO A 210 6.54 8.46 3.40
CA PRO A 210 7.85 8.80 2.83
C PRO A 210 8.37 7.80 1.79
N SER A 211 7.55 6.84 1.35
CA SER A 211 7.88 5.87 0.31
C SER A 211 6.63 5.43 -0.46
N SER A 212 6.76 5.18 -1.76
CA SER A 212 5.67 4.70 -2.62
C SER A 212 5.26 3.27 -2.26
N PRO A 213 4.01 2.82 -2.54
CA PRO A 213 3.61 1.42 -2.35
C PRO A 213 4.54 0.41 -3.03
N ALA A 214 5.11 0.78 -4.18
CA ALA A 214 6.13 -0.01 -4.88
C ALA A 214 7.46 -0.09 -4.10
N GLN A 215 7.89 1.01 -3.46
CA GLN A 215 9.07 1.03 -2.58
C GLN A 215 8.82 0.28 -1.27
N GLN A 216 7.59 0.28 -0.75
CA GLN A 216 7.21 -0.44 0.47
C GLN A 216 7.07 -1.93 0.25
N CYS A 217 6.46 -2.35 -0.86
CA CYS A 217 6.46 -3.75 -1.30
C CYS A 217 7.92 -4.23 -1.48
N SER A 218 8.77 -3.39 -2.08
CA SER A 218 10.20 -3.67 -2.19
C SER A 218 10.94 -3.85 -0.86
N ALA A 219 10.71 -2.96 0.09
CA ALA A 219 11.37 -2.97 1.39
C ALA A 219 10.86 -4.12 2.27
N ALA A 220 9.55 -4.36 2.25
CA ALA A 220 8.88 -5.45 2.92
C ALA A 220 9.40 -6.82 2.43
N LEU A 221 9.51 -7.00 1.12
CA LEU A 221 10.00 -8.25 0.52
C LEU A 221 11.51 -8.46 0.72
N ARG A 222 12.31 -7.39 0.85
CA ARG A 222 13.76 -7.47 1.12
C ARG A 222 14.14 -7.71 2.59
N GLY A 223 13.22 -7.55 3.55
CA GLY A 223 13.49 -7.64 5.00
C GLY A 223 13.70 -9.05 5.54
N GLY A 224 14.61 -9.83 4.97
CA GLY A 224 15.00 -11.17 5.44
C GLY A 224 16.52 -11.29 5.58
N GLN A 225 17.07 -10.78 6.69
CA GLN A 225 18.23 -11.27 7.46
C GLN A 225 18.69 -10.19 8.44
N GLY A 226 18.90 -10.59 9.69
CA GLY A 226 19.23 -9.69 10.80
C GLY A 226 20.71 -9.30 10.93
N LEU A 227 20.93 -8.48 11.94
CA LEU A 227 22.15 -8.26 12.73
C LEU A 227 23.45 -7.78 12.05
N GLN A 228 23.90 -6.61 12.53
CA GLN A 228 25.27 -6.10 12.70
C GLN A 228 26.44 -6.75 11.92
N ARG A 229 27.19 -5.93 11.15
CA ARG A 229 28.61 -5.56 11.39
C ARG A 229 29.27 -4.99 10.13
N GLY A 230 30.16 -4.01 10.36
CA GLY A 230 31.40 -3.83 9.58
C GLY A 230 31.34 -2.85 8.42
N VAL A 231 31.81 -1.63 8.66
CA VAL A 231 32.30 -0.71 7.61
C VAL A 231 33.62 -1.26 7.07
N PRO A 232 33.77 -1.59 5.77
CA PRO A 232 35.09 -1.66 5.16
C PRO A 232 35.53 -0.25 4.82
N LYS A 233 36.60 0.21 5.49
CA LYS A 233 37.48 1.25 4.96
C LYS A 233 38.17 0.62 3.75
N ASP A 234 37.81 1.06 2.55
CA ASP A 234 38.72 1.30 1.42
C ASP A 234 37.92 1.65 0.16
N GLY A 235 38.33 2.76 -0.46
CA GLY A 235 37.60 3.47 -1.51
C GLY A 235 37.52 2.74 -2.83
N THR A 236 36.53 1.86 -2.97
CA THR A 236 36.11 1.35 -4.29
C THR A 236 34.70 1.85 -4.61
N VAL A 237 34.60 2.92 -5.39
CA VAL A 237 33.35 3.41 -5.97
C VAL A 237 32.90 2.41 -7.03
N ILE A 238 32.01 1.49 -6.69
CA ILE A 238 31.28 0.69 -7.67
C ILE A 238 30.08 1.51 -8.12
N SER A 239 30.18 2.13 -9.30
CA SER A 239 29.08 2.81 -9.96
C SER A 239 27.88 1.86 -10.12
N ARG A 240 26.78 2.16 -9.42
CA ARG A 240 25.50 1.48 -9.59
C ARG A 240 24.73 2.18 -10.72
N GLU A 241 24.87 1.68 -11.95
CA GLU A 241 23.93 2.02 -13.01
C GLU A 241 22.53 1.48 -12.66
N LYS A 242 21.60 2.38 -12.33
CA LYS A 242 20.17 2.11 -12.36
C LYS A 242 19.70 2.23 -13.81
N THR A 243 19.32 1.11 -14.43
CA THR A 243 18.58 1.15 -15.69
C THR A 243 17.12 1.42 -15.36
N GLU A 244 16.67 2.67 -15.50
CA GLU A 244 15.28 3.08 -15.23
C GLU A 244 14.47 3.08 -16.54
N LEU A 245 13.52 2.16 -16.68
CA LEU A 245 12.48 2.24 -17.72
C LEU A 245 11.44 3.30 -17.32
N GLY A 246 10.90 4.06 -18.27
CA GLY A 246 9.67 4.85 -18.07
C GLY A 246 9.69 5.97 -17.02
N LYS A 247 10.84 6.58 -16.74
CA LYS A 247 10.91 7.82 -15.93
C LYS A 247 10.06 8.91 -16.61
N GLY A 248 9.17 9.56 -15.86
CA GLY A 248 8.30 10.64 -16.35
C GLY A 248 6.98 10.22 -17.01
N LEU A 249 6.68 8.92 -17.10
CA LEU A 249 5.45 8.41 -17.72
C LEU A 249 4.33 8.18 -16.69
N GLU A 250 3.09 8.46 -17.08
CA GLU A 250 1.85 8.20 -16.32
C GLU A 250 1.65 6.67 -16.08
N PRO A 251 0.91 6.24 -15.04
CA PRO A 251 0.71 4.82 -14.74
C PRO A 251 0.24 3.97 -15.93
N GLN A 252 -0.69 4.49 -16.76
CA GLN A 252 -1.14 3.82 -18.00
C GLN A 252 -0.04 3.64 -19.06
N GLU A 253 0.89 4.57 -19.17
CA GLU A 253 1.99 4.51 -20.13
C GLU A 253 3.03 3.47 -19.70
N ARG A 254 3.19 3.25 -18.38
CA ARG A 254 4.06 2.19 -17.84
C ARG A 254 3.48 0.80 -18.02
N LEU A 255 2.16 0.64 -17.85
CA LEU A 255 1.47 -0.60 -18.25
C LEU A 255 1.67 -0.86 -19.75
N ARG A 256 1.61 0.17 -20.60
CA ARG A 256 1.92 0.06 -22.03
C ARG A 256 3.39 -0.32 -22.30
N GLU A 257 4.35 0.26 -21.59
CA GLU A 257 5.78 -0.04 -21.75
C GLU A 257 6.13 -1.46 -21.25
N LEU A 258 5.52 -1.94 -20.17
CA LEU A 258 5.65 -3.34 -19.74
C LEU A 258 5.15 -4.30 -20.83
N GLY A 259 4.01 -3.98 -21.46
CA GLY A 259 3.48 -4.77 -22.58
C GLY A 259 4.39 -4.77 -23.81
N LYS A 260 5.09 -3.68 -24.11
CA LYS A 260 6.08 -3.61 -25.21
C LYS A 260 7.41 -4.31 -24.87
N GLY A 261 7.87 -4.23 -23.63
CA GLY A 261 9.12 -4.82 -23.17
C GLY A 261 9.09 -6.34 -23.04
N LEU A 262 7.89 -6.93 -22.95
CA LEU A 262 7.68 -8.38 -22.91
C LEU A 262 7.58 -9.01 -24.32
N SER A 263 7.50 -8.22 -25.40
CA SER A 263 7.41 -8.70 -26.78
C SER A 263 8.71 -8.61 -27.60
N LEU A 264 9.84 -8.17 -27.02
CA LEU A 264 11.11 -8.06 -27.74
C LEU A 264 12.25 -8.75 -26.98
N GLU A 265 12.87 -9.71 -27.66
CA GLU A 265 14.12 -10.36 -27.28
C GLU A 265 15.18 -9.36 -26.77
N LYS A 266 15.94 -9.82 -25.76
CA LYS A 266 17.27 -9.32 -25.37
C LYS A 266 17.35 -7.85 -24.94
N ARG A 267 16.84 -7.49 -23.76
CA ARG A 267 17.44 -6.39 -22.97
C ARG A 267 17.90 -6.83 -21.58
N ARG A 268 19.14 -6.43 -21.29
CA ARG A 268 19.89 -6.85 -20.11
C ARG A 268 19.50 -6.04 -18.87
N LEU A 269 18.49 -6.46 -18.10
CA LEU A 269 18.17 -5.85 -16.81
C LEU A 269 18.99 -6.51 -15.68
N ARG A 270 19.84 -5.74 -14.97
CA ARG A 270 20.59 -6.21 -13.79
C ARG A 270 19.90 -5.68 -12.53
N GLY A 271 19.38 -6.59 -11.72
CA GLY A 271 18.74 -6.27 -10.43
C GLY A 271 17.22 -6.16 -10.51
N PRO A 272 16.52 -6.21 -9.35
CA PRO A 272 15.08 -6.04 -9.31
C PRO A 272 14.69 -4.66 -9.86
N LEU A 273 13.72 -4.64 -10.77
CA LEU A 273 13.25 -3.44 -11.47
C LEU A 273 12.23 -2.73 -10.58
N TRP A 274 12.52 -1.49 -10.18
CA TRP A 274 11.62 -0.70 -9.33
C TRP A 274 11.24 0.58 -10.07
N LEU A 275 9.95 0.76 -10.33
CA LEU A 275 9.42 1.89 -11.09
C LEU A 275 8.76 2.89 -10.12
N CYS A 276 9.42 4.03 -9.90
CA CYS A 276 8.95 5.15 -9.07
C CYS A 276 8.30 6.24 -9.96
N THR A 277 7.21 6.87 -9.51
CA THR A 277 6.36 7.80 -10.29
C THR A 277 6.30 9.21 -9.68
N SER A 278 7.40 9.94 -9.61
CA SER A 278 7.34 11.38 -9.26
C SER A 278 8.14 12.22 -10.25
N PRO A 279 7.56 13.31 -10.81
CA PRO A 279 8.33 14.42 -11.32
C PRO A 279 8.92 15.19 -10.13
N CYS A 280 10.21 15.48 -10.14
CA CYS A 280 10.74 16.59 -9.35
C CYS A 280 10.04 17.84 -9.86
N GLN A 281 9.31 18.56 -9.00
CA GLN A 281 8.88 19.90 -9.35
C GLN A 281 10.14 20.76 -9.55
N GLU A 282 10.42 21.12 -10.80
CA GLU A 282 11.27 22.26 -11.10
C GLU A 282 10.52 23.53 -10.69
N GLY A 283 10.96 24.12 -9.59
CA GLY A 283 10.54 25.44 -9.13
C GLY A 283 11.75 26.36 -9.06
N THR A 284 11.92 27.16 -10.12
CA THR A 284 12.55 28.50 -10.19
C THR A 284 14.02 28.67 -9.74
N ALA A 285 14.87 28.82 -10.76
CA ALA A 285 16.04 29.71 -10.88
C ALA A 285 16.78 30.19 -9.61
N GLY A 286 18.05 29.79 -9.52
CA GLY A 286 19.10 30.59 -8.88
C GLY A 286 20.07 29.80 -8.00
N GLY A 287 21.32 29.64 -8.47
CA GLY A 287 22.48 29.50 -7.58
C GLY A 287 22.99 28.08 -7.33
N VAL A 288 24.20 27.84 -7.83
CA VAL A 288 25.09 26.73 -7.47
C VAL A 288 25.36 26.75 -5.96
N GLY A 289 25.23 25.60 -5.28
CA GLY A 289 25.63 25.46 -3.88
C GLY A 289 25.65 24.02 -3.41
N LEU A 290 26.84 23.41 -3.36
CA LEU A 290 27.09 22.16 -2.63
C LEU A 290 26.60 22.27 -1.18
N CYS A 291 25.98 21.22 -0.66
CA CYS A 291 26.00 20.97 0.77
C CYS A 291 26.24 19.49 1.05
N CYS A 292 27.52 19.16 1.22
CA CYS A 292 27.98 17.96 1.91
C CYS A 292 27.51 18.02 3.36
N GLN A 293 26.68 17.06 3.82
CA GLN A 293 26.51 16.84 5.26
C GLN A 293 27.70 16.05 5.77
N GLY A 294 28.67 16.79 6.33
CA GLY A 294 29.67 16.24 7.23
C GLY A 294 29.08 16.05 8.62
N THR A 295 29.25 14.85 9.16
CA THR A 295 29.12 14.55 10.58
C THR A 295 30.20 15.30 11.37
N GLY A 296 29.82 16.10 12.35
CA GLY A 296 30.76 16.84 13.19
C GLY A 296 30.12 17.23 14.53
N THR A 297 30.70 16.69 15.58
CA THR A 297 30.39 16.87 17.00
C THR A 297 30.78 18.24 17.54
N GLY A 298 29.99 18.76 18.49
CA GLY A 298 30.44 19.61 19.60
C GLY A 298 30.44 21.13 19.37
N GLY A 299 30.10 21.87 20.42
CA GLY A 299 30.49 23.29 20.56
C GLY A 299 29.36 24.22 20.96
N GLU A 300 29.53 24.85 22.11
CA GLU A 300 28.72 25.88 22.78
C GLU A 300 28.39 27.11 21.90
N GLY A 301 27.33 27.85 22.26
CA GLY A 301 27.10 29.18 21.70
C GLY A 301 25.73 29.78 22.00
N THR A 302 25.69 30.65 22.99
CA THR A 302 24.57 31.53 23.38
C THR A 302 24.16 32.55 22.32
N ALA A 303 22.91 33.01 22.43
CA ALA A 303 22.45 34.41 22.28
C ALA A 303 21.46 34.73 21.13
N SER A 304 20.29 35.20 21.58
CA SER A 304 19.55 36.41 21.16
C SER A 304 18.98 36.55 19.74
N GLY A 305 17.67 36.82 19.69
CA GLY A 305 17.19 38.07 19.09
C GLY A 305 16.04 37.99 18.07
N TRP A 306 14.83 38.43 18.48
CA TRP A 306 13.80 39.24 17.78
C TRP A 306 13.67 39.12 16.22
N ALA A 307 12.50 38.99 15.60
CA ALA A 307 11.38 39.93 15.65
C ALA A 307 10.09 39.40 14.96
N ARG A 308 8.99 40.12 15.23
CA ARG A 308 7.60 39.91 14.81
C ARG A 308 7.32 40.28 13.34
N GLY A 309 6.21 39.74 12.84
CA GLY A 309 5.42 40.21 11.70
C GLY A 309 4.72 39.00 11.04
N GLY A 310 3.42 38.73 11.15
CA GLY A 310 2.27 39.63 11.27
C GLY A 310 1.76 39.96 9.88
N LEU A 311 0.81 39.17 9.35
CA LEU A 311 -0.21 39.60 8.40
C LEU A 311 -1.26 38.49 8.19
N GLU A 312 -2.45 38.75 8.72
CA GLU A 312 -3.74 38.22 8.28
C GLU A 312 -4.04 38.73 6.87
N VAL A 313 -4.52 37.86 5.96
CA VAL A 313 -5.91 37.77 5.45
C VAL A 313 -6.12 36.34 4.97
#